data_AF-A0A1Q5PF37-F1
#
_entry.id   AF-A0A1Q5PF37-F1
#
_cell.length_a   1.000
_cell.length_b   1.000
_cell.length_c   1.000
_cell.angle_alpha   90.00
_cell.angle_beta   90.00
_cell.angle_gamma   90.00
#
_symmetry.space_group_name_H-M   'P 1'
#
loop_
_entity.id
_entity.type
_entity.pdbx_description
1 polymer ?
#
loop_
_entity_poly.entity_id
_entity_poly.type
_entity_poly.pdbx_seq_one_letter_code
_entity_poly.pdbx_strand_id
1 'polypeptide(L)'
;MSRLTKIIISAFAILFVIALLINVVISIKIKETAAFIAAQEYMKENPAVIDAIGEVEGYGFLISGSIESSSEGGKAFFSYTVKGSRDNAPVHVVLEKDSSKVWRVKDFRMK
;
A
#
# COMPACT_ATOMS: atom_id res chain seq x y z
N MET A 1 -31.81 19.49 19.52
CA MET A 1 -31.65 18.54 18.37
C MET A 1 -32.88 17.67 18.26
N SER A 2 -33.51 17.60 17.09
CA SER A 2 -34.67 16.74 16.88
C SER A 2 -34.24 15.26 16.80
N ARG A 3 -35.19 14.34 17.00
CA ARG A 3 -34.95 12.89 16.83
C ARG A 3 -34.42 12.58 15.42
N LEU A 4 -34.93 13.29 14.41
CA LEU A 4 -34.49 13.18 13.02
C LEU A 4 -33.01 13.54 12.85
N THR A 5 -32.54 14.64 13.46
CA THR A 5 -31.13 15.05 13.39
C THR A 5 -30.21 13.99 14.00
N LYS A 6 -30.59 13.36 15.11
CA LYS A 6 -29.81 12.29 15.74
C LYS A 6 -29.70 11.06 14.84
N ILE A 7 -30.80 10.67 14.19
CA ILE A 7 -30.82 9.53 13.25
C ILE A 7 -29.89 9.81 12.07
N ILE A 8 -29.99 10.99 11.45
CA ILE A 8 -29.13 11.38 10.32
C ILE A 8 -27.66 11.34 10.72
N ILE A 9 -27.29 11.94 11.85
CA ILE A 9 -25.90 11.92 12.35
C ILE A 9 -25.42 10.49 12.59
N SER A 10 -26.25 9.64 13.22
CA SER A 10 -25.89 8.25 13.46
C SER A 10 -25.69 7.46 12.16
N ALA A 11 -26.55 7.67 11.15
CA ALA A 11 -26.42 7.03 9.85
C ALA A 11 -25.11 7.45 9.15
N PHE A 12 -24.78 8.74 9.16
CA PHE A 12 -23.51 9.23 8.62
C PHE A 12 -22.29 8.66 9.36
N ALA A 13 -22.34 8.60 10.69
CA ALA A 13 -21.27 8.01 11.50
C ALA A 13 -21.07 6.52 11.16
N ILE A 14 -22.16 5.75 11.00
CA ILE A 14 -22.09 4.34 10.62
C ILE A 14 -21.48 4.18 9.23
N LEU A 15 -21.93 4.97 8.24
CA LEU A 15 -21.39 4.94 6.88
C LEU A 15 -19.89 5.28 6.86
N PHE A 16 -19.48 6.26 7.65
CA PHE A 16 -18.07 6.63 7.77
C PHE A 16 -17.23 5.48 8.34
N VAL A 17 -17.71 4.81 9.39
CA VAL A 17 -17.00 3.65 9.97
C VAL A 17 -16.92 2.50 8.96
N ILE A 18 -18.00 2.21 8.23
CA ILE A 18 -18.00 1.17 7.18
C ILE A 18 -16.96 1.51 6.10
N ALA A 19 -16.90 2.77 5.65
CA ALA A 19 -15.91 3.20 4.67
C ALA A 19 -14.47 3.02 5.16
N LEU A 20 -14.18 3.31 6.44
CA LEU A 20 -12.86 3.06 7.03
C LEU A 20 -12.53 1.56 7.05
N LEU A 21 -13.47 0.71 7.45
CA LEU A 21 -13.27 -0.74 7.48
C LEU A 21 -12.98 -1.31 6.08
N ILE A 22 -13.64 -0.81 5.04
CA ILE A 22 -13.37 -1.22 3.66
C ILE A 22 -11.92 -0.92 3.28
N ASN A 23 -11.39 0.27 3.63
CA ASN A 23 -9.99 0.63 3.35
C ASN A 23 -9.00 -0.29 4.08
N VAL A 24 -9.32 -0.70 5.31
CA VAL A 24 -8.50 -1.67 6.07
C VAL A 24 -8.46 -3.02 5.37
N VAL A 25 -9.62 -3.55 4.97
CA VAL A 25 -9.70 -4.85 4.29
C VAL A 25 -8.95 -4.82 2.96
N ILE A 26 -9.07 -3.76 2.18
CA ILE A 26 -8.32 -3.57 0.92
C ILE A 26 -6.82 -3.56 1.21
N SER A 27 -6.37 -2.81 2.22
CA SER A 27 -4.95 -2.72 2.60
C SER A 27 -4.39 -4.09 2.99
N ILE A 28 -5.14 -4.90 3.74
CA ILE A 28 -4.73 -6.27 4.11
C ILE A 28 -4.59 -7.15 2.86
N LYS A 29 -5.59 -7.14 1.97
CA LYS A 29 -5.55 -7.95 0.74
C LYS A 29 -4.39 -7.56 -0.18
N ILE A 30 -4.06 -6.28 -0.27
CA ILE A 30 -2.89 -5.83 -1.05
C ILE A 30 -1.59 -6.38 -0.46
N LYS A 31 -1.44 -6.38 0.87
CA LYS A 31 -0.23 -6.89 1.56
C LYS A 31 0.06 -8.36 1.25
N GLU A 32 -0.97 -9.15 0.98
CA GLU A 32 -0.85 -10.57 0.68
C GLU A 32 -0.52 -10.85 -0.80
N THR A 33 -0.48 -9.83 -1.66
CA THR A 33 -0.22 -10.02 -3.09
C THR A 33 1.26 -10.23 -3.38
N ALA A 34 1.57 -11.10 -4.34
CA ALA A 34 2.95 -11.34 -4.79
C ALA A 34 3.64 -10.05 -5.30
N ALA A 35 2.88 -9.14 -5.90
CA ALA A 35 3.39 -7.83 -6.33
C ALA A 35 3.85 -7.00 -5.12
N PHE A 36 3.07 -6.95 -4.05
CA PHE A 36 3.44 -6.18 -2.87
C PHE A 36 4.62 -6.82 -2.13
N ILE A 37 4.65 -8.15 -2.01
CA ILE A 37 5.79 -8.87 -1.42
C ILE A 37 7.09 -8.54 -2.17
N ALA A 38 7.07 -8.58 -3.50
CA ALA A 38 8.23 -8.21 -4.32
C ALA A 38 8.66 -6.74 -4.12
N ALA A 39 7.70 -5.82 -3.90
CA ALA A 39 8.01 -4.44 -3.55
C ALA A 39 8.70 -4.34 -2.18
N GLN A 40 8.25 -5.11 -1.19
CA GLN A 40 8.85 -5.13 0.15
C GLN A 40 10.27 -5.70 0.14
N GLU A 41 10.51 -6.77 -0.61
CA GLU A 41 11.84 -7.35 -0.80
C GLU A 41 12.78 -6.32 -1.42
N TYR A 42 12.35 -5.67 -2.50
CA TYR A 42 13.13 -4.60 -3.13
C TYR A 42 13.49 -3.47 -2.16
N MET A 43 12.55 -3.03 -1.31
CA MET A 43 12.81 -1.94 -0.35
C MET A 43 13.84 -2.33 0.72
N LYS A 44 13.85 -3.60 1.14
CA LYS A 44 14.81 -4.09 2.14
C LYS A 44 16.23 -4.20 1.61
N GLU A 45 16.39 -4.42 0.30
CA GLU A 45 17.69 -4.66 -0.32
C GLU A 45 18.25 -3.44 -1.07
N ASN A 46 17.42 -2.41 -1.31
CA ASN A 46 17.83 -1.25 -2.08
C ASN A 46 18.70 -0.29 -1.24
N PRO A 47 19.97 -0.07 -1.63
CA PRO A 47 20.87 0.82 -0.90
C PRO A 47 20.35 2.25 -0.78
N ALA A 48 19.69 2.79 -1.82
CA ALA A 48 19.14 4.15 -1.76
C ALA A 48 18.00 4.31 -0.75
N VAL A 49 17.26 3.23 -0.47
CA VAL A 49 16.25 3.21 0.60
C VAL A 49 16.95 3.16 1.96
N ILE A 50 17.88 2.23 2.14
CA ILE A 50 18.64 2.07 3.39
C ILE A 50 19.42 3.35 3.75
N ASP A 51 20.02 4.00 2.77
CA ASP A 51 20.79 5.24 2.98
C ASP A 51 19.90 6.37 3.49
N ALA A 52 18.66 6.46 3.00
CA ALA A 52 17.72 7.50 3.38
C ALA A 52 17.09 7.25 4.75
N ILE A 53 16.53 6.06 4.98
CA ILE A 53 15.68 5.78 6.16
C ILE A 53 16.32 4.83 7.18
N GLY A 54 17.49 4.26 6.88
CA GLY A 54 18.10 3.17 7.66
C GLY A 54 17.51 1.80 7.32
N GLU A 55 17.80 0.79 8.16
CA GLU A 55 17.21 -0.54 8.00
C GLU A 55 15.68 -0.50 8.03
N VAL A 56 15.04 -1.24 7.11
CA VAL A 56 13.58 -1.30 7.02
C VAL A 56 13.01 -2.15 8.17
N GLU A 57 12.31 -1.49 9.09
CA GLU A 57 11.67 -2.13 10.26
C GLU A 57 10.21 -2.51 9.99
N GLY A 58 9.59 -1.90 8.99
CA GLY A 58 8.23 -2.24 8.63
C GLY A 58 7.57 -1.29 7.64
N TYR A 59 6.25 -1.34 7.63
CA TYR A 59 5.43 -0.65 6.63
C TYR A 59 4.22 0.00 7.28
N GLY A 60 3.73 1.07 6.65
CA GLY A 60 2.51 1.77 7.02
C GLY A 60 1.30 0.85 7.04
N PHE A 61 0.30 1.23 7.84
CA PHE A 61 -0.95 0.49 7.91
C PHE A 61 -1.78 0.69 6.64
N LEU A 62 -1.86 1.95 6.17
CA LEU A 62 -2.57 2.32 4.96
C LEU A 62 -1.68 2.08 3.74
N ILE A 63 -2.13 1.18 2.87
CA ILE A 63 -1.55 0.99 1.56
C ILE A 63 -2.62 1.33 0.55
N SER A 64 -2.27 2.21 -0.36
CA SER A 64 -3.08 2.51 -1.53
C SER A 64 -2.37 2.00 -2.76
N GLY A 65 -3.14 1.50 -3.72
CA GLY A 65 -2.57 0.99 -4.94
C GLY A 65 -3.57 0.28 -5.82
N SER A 66 -3.09 -0.12 -6.98
CA SER A 66 -3.83 -0.94 -7.94
C SER A 66 -2.94 -2.06 -8.45
N ILE A 67 -3.57 -3.18 -8.77
CA ILE A 67 -2.90 -4.34 -9.37
C ILE A 67 -3.76 -4.77 -10.54
N GLU A 68 -3.20 -4.70 -11.72
CA GLU A 68 -3.77 -5.25 -12.94
C GLU A 68 -2.93 -6.46 -13.32
N SER A 69 -3.53 -7.64 -13.36
CA SER A 69 -2.83 -8.87 -13.74
C SER A 69 -3.65 -9.65 -14.75
N SER A 70 -2.99 -10.04 -15.84
CA SER A 70 -3.53 -10.94 -16.86
C SER A 70 -2.65 -12.18 -16.99
N SER A 71 -3.00 -13.05 -17.94
CA SER A 71 -2.19 -14.21 -18.33
C SER A 71 -0.88 -13.81 -19.01
N GLU A 72 -0.85 -12.67 -19.70
CA GLU A 72 0.27 -12.19 -20.50
C GLU A 72 1.24 -11.29 -19.73
N GLY A 73 0.83 -10.79 -18.56
CA GLY A 73 1.67 -9.95 -17.71
C GLY A 73 0.90 -9.31 -16.56
N GLY A 74 1.41 -8.19 -16.06
CA GLY A 74 0.73 -7.42 -15.03
C GLY A 74 1.46 -6.13 -14.71
N LYS A 75 0.72 -5.17 -14.16
CA LYS A 75 1.23 -3.89 -13.65
C LYS A 75 0.66 -3.64 -12.27
N ALA A 76 1.50 -3.16 -11.37
CA ALA A 76 1.08 -2.79 -10.03
C ALA A 76 1.65 -1.43 -9.66
N PHE A 77 0.84 -0.64 -8.99
CA PHE A 77 1.20 0.67 -8.48
C PHE A 77 0.89 0.70 -7.00
N PHE A 78 1.89 0.98 -6.17
CA PHE A 78 1.72 1.07 -4.72
C PHE A 78 2.19 2.41 -4.20
N SER A 79 1.46 2.93 -3.22
CA SER A 79 1.79 4.11 -2.44
C SER A 79 1.58 3.80 -0.97
N TYR A 80 2.67 3.81 -0.21
CA TYR A 80 2.71 3.42 1.20
C TYR A 80 3.89 4.06 1.92
N THR A 81 3.87 4.03 3.25
CA THR A 81 5.00 4.47 4.08
C THR A 81 5.92 3.29 4.36
N VAL A 82 7.23 3.44 4.14
CA VAL A 82 8.25 2.53 4.65
C VAL A 82 8.75 3.09 5.97
N LYS A 83 8.83 2.22 6.99
CA LYS A 83 9.38 2.57 8.29
C LYS A 83 10.80 2.10 8.38
N GLY A 84 11.72 3.03 8.56
CA GLY A 84 13.13 2.73 8.79
C GLY A 84 13.54 3.06 10.22
N SER A 85 14.67 2.49 10.64
CA SER A 85 15.27 2.73 11.96
C SER A 85 15.66 4.20 12.21
N ARG A 86 15.84 5.01 11.17
CA ARG A 86 16.17 6.44 11.28
C ARG A 86 14.98 7.35 11.00
N ASP A 87 14.24 7.06 9.93
CA ASP A 87 13.10 7.88 9.51
C ASP A 87 12.04 7.03 8.80
N ASN A 88 10.86 7.61 8.57
CA ASN A 88 9.80 7.01 7.78
C ASN A 88 9.63 7.81 6.49
N ALA A 89 9.60 7.13 5.35
CA ALA A 89 9.41 7.80 4.05
C ALA A 89 8.18 7.27 3.30
N PRO A 90 7.37 8.16 2.71
CA PRO A 90 6.37 7.77 1.73
C PRO A 90 7.06 7.34 0.43
N VAL A 91 6.70 6.16 -0.07
CA VAL A 91 7.22 5.61 -1.33
C VAL A 91 6.10 5.37 -2.33
N HIS A 92 6.46 5.54 -3.60
CA HIS A 92 5.67 5.16 -4.75
C HIS A 92 6.44 4.12 -5.54
N VAL A 93 5.85 2.96 -5.77
CA VAL A 93 6.51 1.82 -6.43
C VAL A 93 5.68 1.36 -7.61
N VAL A 94 6.35 1.15 -8.75
CA VAL A 94 5.77 0.58 -9.96
C VAL A 94 6.40 -0.79 -10.19
N LEU A 95 5.56 -1.80 -10.36
CA LEU A 95 6.00 -3.15 -10.66
C LEU A 95 5.38 -3.66 -11.94
N GLU A 96 6.11 -4.52 -12.62
CA GLU A 96 5.61 -5.27 -13.77
C GLU A 96 5.82 -6.77 -13.56
N LYS A 97 4.83 -7.56 -13.98
CA LYS A 97 4.92 -9.01 -14.10
C LYS A 97 5.26 -9.33 -15.55
N ASP A 98 6.45 -9.88 -15.78
CA ASP A 98 6.89 -10.28 -17.12
C ASP A 98 6.38 -11.69 -17.49
N SER A 99 6.79 -12.20 -18.65
CA SER A 99 6.42 -13.53 -19.16
C SER A 99 6.89 -14.69 -18.27
N SER A 100 7.86 -14.47 -17.38
CA SER A 100 8.28 -15.44 -16.36
C SER A 100 7.30 -15.51 -15.17
N LYS A 101 6.24 -14.69 -15.19
CA LYS A 101 5.22 -14.56 -14.14
C LYS A 101 5.75 -14.05 -12.81
N VAL A 102 6.96 -13.47 -12.80
CA VAL A 102 7.59 -12.87 -11.62
C VAL A 102 7.37 -11.37 -11.62
N TRP A 103 6.99 -10.83 -10.46
CA TRP A 103 6.85 -9.38 -10.25
C TRP A 103 8.21 -8.76 -9.99
N ARG A 104 8.52 -7.65 -10.67
CA ARG A 104 9.76 -6.89 -10.48
C ARG A 104 9.47 -5.41 -10.42
N VAL A 105 10.17 -4.71 -9.53
CA VAL A 105 10.13 -3.25 -9.47
C VAL A 105 10.77 -2.68 -10.74
N LYS A 106 10.03 -1.79 -11.41
CA LYS A 106 10.47 -1.06 -12.61
C LYS A 106 10.83 0.38 -12.31
N ASP A 107 10.11 0.99 -11.39
CA ASP A 107 10.36 2.35 -10.94
C ASP A 107 10.03 2.48 -9.46
N PHE A 108 10.78 3.30 -8.75
CA PHE A 108 10.50 3.66 -7.37
C PHE A 108 10.85 5.12 -7.13
N ARG A 109 10.02 5.80 -6.34
CA ARG A 109 10.26 7.17 -5.90
C ARG A 109 9.96 7.31 -4.43
N MET A 110 10.79 8.08 -3.75
CA MET A 110 10.67 8.42 -2.34
C MET A 110 10.53 9.94 -2.24
N LYS A 111 9.60 10.41 -1.41
CA LYS A 111 9.39 11.85 -1.18
C LYS A 111 9.87 12.24 0.21
#